data_AF-V5FFD4-F1
#
_entry.id   AF-V5FFD4-F1
#
_cell.length_a   1.000
_cell.length_b   1.000
_cell.length_c   1.000
_cell.angle_alpha   90.00
_cell.angle_beta   90.00
_cell.angle_gamma   90.00
#
_symmetry.space_group_name_H-M   'P 1'
#
loop_
_entity.id
_entity.type
_entity.pdbx_description
1 polymer ?
#
loop_
_entity_poly.entity_id
_entity_poly.type
_entity_poly.pdbx_seq_one_letter_code
_entity_poly.pdbx_strand_id
1 'polypeptide(L)'
;MRLRDHKHPVLTLLLMFIPYPSWFFKIPGPFSFRELIEDEKNRTGIIRSHWDNLHNLRWIPIWRMRDTPLRSIYRLYELHLADHYTLIGYETEYFFSRPEWKLQNIPDPKDSDSLRYAVIACIVEELHEAFNWRLSLGLRRNDQHIFREKNDDPLPPFIPEGLPSWTKNVAPIDKGLLRQSVPPDKLDADGNLVLEEGGKSAIFARRNIITNTGWFYTL
;
A
#
# COMPACT_ATOMS: atom_id res chain seq x y z
N MET A 1 17.16 -2.13 13.63
CA MET A 1 16.68 -2.25 15.03
C MET A 1 16.20 -3.71 15.18
N ARG A 2 16.65 -4.52 16.13
CA ARG A 2 16.35 -5.97 16.25
C ARG A 2 15.14 -6.16 17.18
N LEU A 3 14.53 -7.35 17.22
CA LEU A 3 13.46 -7.68 18.19
C LEU A 3 13.81 -7.26 19.64
N ARG A 4 15.11 -7.24 19.97
CA ARG A 4 15.70 -6.76 21.24
C ARG A 4 15.35 -5.32 21.62
N ASP A 5 14.95 -4.49 20.66
CA ASP A 5 14.70 -3.07 20.86
C ASP A 5 13.24 -2.79 21.26
N HIS A 6 12.39 -3.83 21.34
CA HIS A 6 11.09 -3.75 21.98
C HIS A 6 11.24 -3.73 23.50
N LYS A 7 10.38 -2.97 24.19
CA LYS A 7 10.33 -2.90 25.67
C LYS A 7 10.24 -4.29 26.33
N HIS A 8 9.54 -5.22 25.68
CA HIS A 8 9.39 -6.61 26.12
C HIS A 8 9.55 -7.57 24.94
N PRO A 9 10.78 -7.92 24.52
CA PRO A 9 11.03 -8.61 23.25
C PRO A 9 10.54 -10.06 23.26
N VAL A 10 10.75 -10.77 24.38
CA VAL A 10 10.29 -12.17 24.56
C VAL A 10 8.77 -12.23 24.62
N LEU A 11 8.12 -11.33 25.35
CA LEU A 11 6.67 -11.25 25.40
C LEU A 11 6.09 -10.93 24.02
N THR A 12 6.69 -9.99 23.30
CA THR A 12 6.26 -9.61 21.94
C THR A 12 6.32 -10.82 21.00
N LEU A 13 7.39 -11.61 21.06
CA LEU A 13 7.51 -12.85 20.29
C LEU A 13 6.48 -13.90 20.72
N LEU A 14 6.30 -14.14 22.03
CA LEU A 14 5.31 -15.09 22.55
C LEU A 14 3.88 -14.73 22.09
N LEU A 15 3.51 -13.45 22.14
CA LEU A 15 2.22 -12.96 21.70
C LEU A 15 1.99 -13.20 20.19
N MET A 16 3.04 -13.23 19.35
CA MET A 16 2.90 -13.58 17.93
C MET A 16 2.52 -15.05 17.69
N PHE A 17 2.68 -15.94 18.67
CA PHE A 17 2.23 -17.33 18.58
C PHE A 17 0.79 -17.52 19.08
N ILE A 18 0.20 -16.52 19.75
CA ILE A 18 -1.16 -16.61 20.30
C ILE A 18 -2.17 -16.21 19.20
N PRO A 19 -3.02 -17.12 18.72
CA PRO A 19 -3.89 -16.87 17.56
C PRO A 19 -5.20 -16.14 17.91
N TYR A 20 -5.21 -15.30 18.95
CA TYR A 20 -6.41 -14.66 19.47
C TYR A 20 -6.47 -13.16 19.12
N PRO A 21 -7.64 -12.60 18.73
CA PRO A 21 -8.91 -13.28 18.43
C PRO A 21 -8.93 -13.96 17.04
N SER A 22 -7.89 -13.74 16.22
CA SER A 22 -7.72 -14.34 14.90
C SER A 22 -6.26 -14.68 14.62
N TRP A 23 -6.03 -15.66 13.74
CA TRP A 23 -4.69 -15.96 13.25
C TRP A 23 -4.06 -14.74 12.56
N PHE A 24 -4.78 -14.10 11.66
CA PHE A 24 -4.27 -12.93 10.95
C PHE A 24 -4.30 -11.66 11.81
N PHE A 25 -3.31 -10.80 11.63
CA PHE A 25 -3.30 -9.49 12.26
C PHE A 25 -4.41 -8.62 11.68
N LYS A 26 -5.11 -7.90 12.56
CA LYS A 26 -6.09 -6.89 12.14
C LYS A 26 -5.38 -5.74 11.43
N ILE A 27 -6.11 -5.10 10.53
CA ILE A 27 -5.72 -3.80 9.99
C ILE A 27 -5.60 -2.84 11.18
N PRO A 28 -4.42 -2.24 11.41
CA PRO A 28 -4.27 -1.30 12.51
C PRO A 28 -5.14 -0.06 12.25
N GLY A 29 -5.50 0.63 13.33
CA GLY A 29 -6.53 1.68 13.39
C GLY A 29 -6.67 2.46 12.09
N PRO A 30 -7.83 2.39 11.40
CA PRO A 30 -8.00 3.11 10.16
C PRO A 30 -8.02 4.61 10.44
N PHE A 31 -6.91 5.28 10.14
CA PHE A 31 -6.78 6.72 10.34
C PHE A 31 -7.56 7.50 9.29
N SER A 32 -8.12 8.62 9.71
CA SER A 32 -8.77 9.57 8.81
C SER A 32 -7.75 10.24 7.89
N PHE A 33 -8.24 10.80 6.79
CA PHE A 33 -7.38 11.51 5.83
C PHE A 33 -6.62 12.66 6.50
N ARG A 34 -7.32 13.47 7.30
CA ARG A 34 -6.73 14.61 7.99
C ARG A 34 -5.61 14.20 8.93
N GLU A 35 -5.79 13.14 9.71
CA GLU A 35 -4.77 12.65 10.64
C GLU A 35 -3.48 12.23 9.92
N LEU A 36 -3.61 11.55 8.78
CA LEU A 36 -2.45 11.11 7.99
C LEU A 36 -1.77 12.27 7.27
N ILE A 37 -2.56 13.12 6.60
CA ILE A 37 -2.04 14.29 5.86
C ILE A 37 -1.32 15.26 6.79
N GLU A 38 -1.84 15.46 8.00
CA GLU A 38 -1.27 16.38 8.97
C GLU A 38 -0.28 15.70 9.94
N ASP A 39 0.09 14.42 9.74
CA ASP A 39 0.91 13.67 10.71
C ASP A 39 2.25 14.36 11.00
N GLU A 40 2.97 14.77 9.94
CA GLU A 40 4.24 15.48 10.08
C GLU A 40 4.05 16.89 10.68
N LYS A 41 3.06 17.63 10.20
CA LYS A 41 2.74 18.99 10.66
C LYS A 41 2.38 19.02 12.15
N ASN A 42 1.57 18.07 12.59
CA ASN A 42 1.09 17.96 13.97
C ASN A 42 2.03 17.12 14.85
N ARG A 43 3.05 16.48 14.27
CA ARG A 43 4.01 15.60 14.95
C ARG A 43 3.33 14.49 15.75
N THR A 44 2.23 13.95 15.24
CA THR A 44 1.46 12.89 15.90
C THR A 44 2.24 11.58 15.95
N GLY A 45 3.13 11.35 14.99
CA GLY A 45 4.00 10.18 14.94
C GLY A 45 3.25 8.90 14.58
N ILE A 46 2.12 9.01 13.89
CA ILE A 46 1.27 7.90 13.46
C ILE A 46 2.10 6.96 12.59
N ILE A 47 2.66 7.49 11.49
CA ILE A 47 3.46 6.69 10.56
C ILE A 47 4.68 6.14 11.26
N ARG A 48 5.41 6.98 11.99
CA ARG A 48 6.61 6.56 12.73
C ARG A 48 6.33 5.37 13.64
N SER A 49 5.25 5.41 14.41
CA SER A 49 4.90 4.34 15.35
C SER A 49 4.61 2.99 14.66
N HIS A 50 4.00 3.02 13.48
CA HIS A 50 3.69 1.83 12.68
C HIS A 50 4.93 1.30 11.93
N TRP A 51 5.77 2.20 11.41
CA TRP A 51 6.84 1.86 10.47
C TRP A 51 8.19 1.58 11.12
N ASP A 52 8.52 2.22 12.24
CA ASP A 52 9.83 2.06 12.92
C ASP A 52 10.12 0.57 13.24
N ASN A 53 9.09 -0.20 13.57
CA ASN A 53 9.22 -1.63 13.87
C ASN A 53 8.97 -2.53 12.65
N LEU A 54 8.27 -2.05 11.62
CA LEU A 54 7.76 -2.89 10.54
C LEU A 54 8.88 -3.59 9.77
N HIS A 55 9.95 -2.86 9.45
CA HIS A 55 11.11 -3.42 8.77
C HIS A 55 11.66 -4.65 9.51
N ASN A 56 11.71 -4.59 10.84
CA ASN A 56 12.26 -5.64 11.69
C ASN A 56 11.29 -6.80 11.85
N LEU A 57 10.00 -6.50 11.94
CA LEU A 57 8.92 -7.49 12.01
C LEU A 57 8.87 -8.35 10.74
N ARG A 58 9.14 -7.78 9.56
CA ARG A 58 9.22 -8.53 8.29
C ARG A 58 10.33 -9.60 8.28
N TRP A 59 11.37 -9.45 9.10
CA TRP A 59 12.40 -10.50 9.25
C TRP A 59 11.94 -11.69 10.10
N ILE A 60 10.81 -11.58 10.79
CA ILE A 60 10.29 -12.63 11.67
C ILE A 60 9.30 -13.51 10.87
N PRO A 61 9.59 -14.81 10.65
CA PRO A 61 8.73 -15.68 9.84
C PRO A 61 7.29 -15.76 10.35
N ILE A 62 7.08 -15.94 11.66
CA ILE A 62 5.72 -16.04 12.24
C ILE A 62 4.92 -14.74 12.05
N TRP A 63 5.58 -13.59 12.08
CA TRP A 63 4.91 -12.32 11.79
C TRP A 63 4.46 -12.26 10.33
N ARG A 64 5.33 -12.61 9.39
CA ARG A 64 5.00 -12.64 7.94
C ARG A 64 3.89 -13.63 7.61
N MET A 65 3.81 -14.76 8.32
CA MET A 65 2.75 -15.77 8.16
C MET A 65 1.38 -15.27 8.65
N ARG A 66 1.36 -14.26 9.51
CA ARG A 66 0.15 -13.67 10.09
C ARG A 66 -0.23 -12.33 9.45
N ASP A 67 0.65 -11.75 8.64
CA ASP A 67 0.34 -10.57 7.84
C ASP A 67 -0.52 -10.93 6.63
N THR A 68 -1.21 -9.94 6.06
CA THR A 68 -2.17 -10.15 4.95
C THR A 68 -1.96 -9.13 3.83
N PRO A 69 -2.33 -9.47 2.58
CA PRO A 69 -2.24 -8.51 1.48
C PRO A 69 -3.09 -7.27 1.74
N LEU A 70 -4.27 -7.45 2.35
CA LEU A 70 -5.13 -6.33 2.70
C LEU A 70 -4.45 -5.38 3.68
N ARG A 71 -3.81 -5.90 4.73
CA ARG A 71 -3.09 -5.08 5.71
C ARG A 71 -1.90 -4.32 5.09
N SER A 72 -1.24 -4.91 4.10
CA SER A 72 -0.20 -4.25 3.30
C SER A 72 -0.76 -3.10 2.45
N ILE A 73 -1.94 -3.26 1.86
CA ILE A 73 -2.61 -2.19 1.10
C ILE A 73 -3.02 -1.03 2.01
N TYR A 74 -3.51 -1.29 3.22
CA TYR A 74 -3.80 -0.21 4.17
C TYR A 74 -2.53 0.53 4.62
N ARG A 75 -1.41 -0.17 4.75
CA ARG A 75 -0.11 0.46 4.98
C ARG A 75 0.32 1.34 3.80
N LEU A 76 0.11 0.91 2.56
CA LEU A 76 0.33 1.75 1.38
C LEU A 76 -0.56 3.00 1.39
N TYR A 77 -1.84 2.84 1.78
CA TYR A 77 -2.77 3.96 1.95
C TYR A 77 -2.26 4.98 2.98
N GLU A 78 -1.84 4.51 4.16
CA GLU A 78 -1.29 5.37 5.22
C GLU A 78 -0.07 6.16 4.71
N LEU A 79 0.86 5.48 4.03
CA LEU A 79 2.06 6.11 3.48
C LEU A 79 1.76 7.13 2.38
N HIS A 80 0.78 6.83 1.52
CA HIS A 80 0.44 7.70 0.40
C HIS A 80 -0.17 9.01 0.87
N LEU A 81 -1.04 8.97 1.90
CA LEU A 81 -1.61 10.20 2.48
C LEU A 81 -0.63 10.99 3.33
N ALA A 82 0.35 10.32 3.95
CA ALA A 82 1.36 10.95 4.78
C ALA A 82 2.65 11.33 4.01
N ASP A 83 2.62 11.35 2.67
CA ASP A 83 3.73 11.81 1.82
C ASP A 83 5.05 11.00 1.95
N HIS A 84 4.98 9.78 2.47
CA HIS A 84 6.16 8.94 2.73
C HIS A 84 6.50 8.02 1.55
N TYR A 85 6.73 8.61 0.39
CA TYR A 85 6.84 7.87 -0.87
C TYR A 85 7.96 6.83 -0.96
N THR A 86 9.12 7.08 -0.34
CA THR A 86 10.21 6.08 -0.31
C THR A 86 9.78 4.79 0.37
N LEU A 87 8.91 4.87 1.40
CA LEU A 87 8.39 3.70 2.10
C LEU A 87 7.36 2.94 1.26
N ILE A 88 6.71 3.59 0.30
CA ILE A 88 5.77 2.96 -0.64
C ILE A 88 6.52 1.96 -1.51
N GLY A 89 7.72 2.31 -2.00
CA GLY A 89 8.59 1.37 -2.71
C GLY A 89 8.89 0.12 -1.88
N TYR A 90 9.28 0.29 -0.61
CA TYR A 90 9.59 -0.83 0.29
C TYR A 90 8.39 -1.72 0.65
N GLU A 91 7.19 -1.15 0.74
CA GLU A 91 5.96 -1.93 0.96
C GLU A 91 5.49 -2.63 -0.30
N THR A 92 5.62 -1.97 -1.45
CA THR A 92 5.33 -2.55 -2.76
C THR A 92 6.24 -3.73 -3.04
N GLU A 93 7.53 -3.61 -2.72
CA GLU A 93 8.50 -4.70 -2.83
C GLU A 93 8.15 -5.84 -1.88
N TYR A 94 7.85 -5.51 -0.62
CA TYR A 94 7.42 -6.52 0.34
C TYR A 94 6.16 -7.26 -0.11
N PHE A 95 5.17 -6.58 -0.70
CA PHE A 95 3.97 -7.22 -1.25
C PHE A 95 4.34 -8.13 -2.44
N PHE A 96 5.14 -7.62 -3.37
CA PHE A 96 5.54 -8.36 -4.57
C PHE A 96 6.26 -9.66 -4.21
N SER A 97 7.17 -9.63 -3.23
CA SER A 97 7.92 -10.78 -2.73
C SER A 97 7.08 -11.80 -1.93
N ARG A 98 5.74 -11.70 -1.96
CA ARG A 98 4.78 -12.67 -1.39
C ARG A 98 4.06 -13.38 -2.55
N PRO A 99 4.58 -14.53 -3.03
CA PRO A 99 3.95 -15.28 -4.13
C PRO A 99 2.48 -15.65 -3.88
N GLU A 100 2.12 -15.86 -2.61
CA GLU A 100 0.78 -16.21 -2.16
C GLU A 100 -0.21 -15.03 -2.18
N TRP A 101 0.28 -13.78 -2.25
CA TRP A 101 -0.55 -12.57 -2.31
C TRP A 101 -0.89 -12.20 -3.75
N LYS A 102 -1.81 -12.96 -4.35
CA LYS A 102 -2.36 -12.67 -5.67
C LYS A 102 -3.36 -11.52 -5.60
N LEU A 103 -3.20 -10.54 -6.51
CA LEU A 103 -4.06 -9.34 -6.49
C LEU A 103 -5.53 -9.69 -6.70
N GLN A 104 -5.82 -10.54 -7.68
CA GLN A 104 -7.18 -11.03 -7.98
C GLN A 104 -7.89 -11.71 -6.79
N ASN A 105 -7.14 -12.22 -5.82
CA ASN A 105 -7.67 -12.93 -4.65
C ASN A 105 -7.89 -12.00 -3.45
N ILE A 106 -7.56 -10.71 -3.55
CA ILE A 106 -7.80 -9.76 -2.45
C ILE A 106 -9.32 -9.60 -2.28
N PRO A 107 -9.87 -9.95 -1.10
CA PRO A 107 -11.29 -9.79 -0.85
C PRO A 107 -11.65 -8.30 -0.81
N ASP A 108 -12.88 -7.99 -1.22
CA ASP A 108 -13.45 -6.65 -1.05
C ASP A 108 -13.51 -6.31 0.46
N PRO A 109 -12.80 -5.26 0.93
CA PRO A 109 -12.85 -4.86 2.33
C PRO A 109 -14.20 -4.31 2.77
N LYS A 110 -15.04 -3.87 1.82
CA LYS A 110 -16.31 -3.16 2.06
C LYS A 110 -16.13 -2.05 3.09
N ASP A 111 -15.09 -1.25 2.90
CA ASP A 111 -14.69 -0.22 3.84
C ASP A 111 -15.82 0.82 3.98
N SER A 112 -16.23 1.09 5.21
CA SER A 112 -17.31 2.03 5.51
C SER A 112 -16.90 3.49 5.25
N ASP A 113 -15.61 3.78 5.21
CA ASP A 113 -15.08 5.09 4.86
C ASP A 113 -14.86 5.17 3.35
N SER A 114 -15.75 5.88 2.65
CA SER A 114 -15.70 6.04 1.20
C SER A 114 -14.40 6.68 0.69
N LEU A 115 -13.76 7.57 1.48
CA LEU A 115 -12.51 8.20 1.10
C LEU A 115 -11.40 7.16 1.05
N ARG A 116 -11.26 6.42 2.15
CA ARG A 116 -10.25 5.36 2.28
C ARG A 116 -10.49 4.26 1.28
N TYR A 117 -11.75 3.88 1.06
CA TYR A 117 -12.10 2.85 0.10
C TYR A 117 -11.67 3.19 -1.33
N ALA A 118 -11.89 4.45 -1.75
CA ALA A 118 -11.47 4.94 -3.04
C ALA A 118 -9.94 4.91 -3.24
N VAL A 119 -9.16 5.33 -2.24
CA VAL A 119 -7.69 5.29 -2.33
C VAL A 119 -7.17 3.86 -2.36
N ILE A 120 -7.69 2.97 -1.52
CA ILE A 120 -7.32 1.55 -1.52
C ILE A 120 -7.62 0.93 -2.90
N ALA A 121 -8.77 1.24 -3.50
CA ALA A 121 -9.10 0.78 -4.85
C ALA A 121 -8.09 1.27 -5.90
N CYS A 122 -7.69 2.55 -5.85
CA CYS A 122 -6.64 3.10 -6.71
C CYS A 122 -5.30 2.39 -6.50
N ILE A 123 -4.89 2.15 -5.25
CA ILE A 123 -3.63 1.46 -4.92
C ILE A 123 -3.62 0.05 -5.51
N VAL A 124 -4.71 -0.71 -5.36
CA VAL A 124 -4.79 -2.08 -5.89
C VAL A 124 -4.71 -2.10 -7.42
N GLU A 125 -5.32 -1.13 -8.08
CA GLU A 125 -5.24 -0.97 -9.54
C GLU A 125 -3.85 -0.54 -10.00
N GLU A 126 -3.19 0.34 -9.26
CA GLU A 126 -1.83 0.76 -9.59
C GLU A 126 -0.81 -0.36 -9.33
N LEU A 127 -0.97 -1.13 -8.26
CA LEU A 127 -0.18 -2.35 -8.02
C LEU A 127 -0.34 -3.36 -9.14
N HIS A 128 -1.54 -3.48 -9.74
CA HIS A 128 -1.77 -4.35 -10.88
C HIS A 128 -0.92 -3.94 -12.09
N GLU A 129 -0.91 -2.65 -12.44
CA GLU A 129 -0.07 -2.13 -13.53
C GLU A 129 1.42 -2.31 -13.21
N ALA A 130 1.85 -1.92 -12.00
CA ALA A 130 3.24 -2.02 -11.57
C ALA A 130 3.74 -3.48 -11.56
N PHE A 131 2.93 -4.43 -11.08
CA PHE A 131 3.34 -5.83 -11.03
C PHE A 131 3.38 -6.48 -12.40
N ASN A 132 2.42 -6.18 -13.28
CA ASN A 132 2.46 -6.68 -14.65
C ASN A 132 3.65 -6.08 -15.43
N TRP A 133 3.97 -4.82 -15.20
CA TRP A 133 5.20 -4.20 -15.71
C TRP A 133 6.46 -4.94 -15.19
N ARG A 134 6.60 -5.16 -13.87
CA ARG A 134 7.72 -5.92 -13.29
C ARG A 134 7.84 -7.33 -13.89
N LEU A 135 6.73 -8.05 -14.01
CA LEU A 135 6.71 -9.40 -14.58
C LEU A 135 7.13 -9.40 -16.05
N SER A 136 6.73 -8.39 -16.82
CA SER A 136 7.14 -8.20 -18.22
C SER A 136 8.64 -7.97 -18.39
N LEU A 137 9.31 -7.40 -17.38
CA LEU A 137 10.75 -7.22 -17.35
C LEU A 137 11.53 -8.49 -16.96
N GLY A 138 10.83 -9.58 -16.62
CA GLY A 138 11.46 -10.82 -16.17
C GLY A 138 11.60 -10.95 -14.66
N LEU A 139 11.17 -9.96 -13.88
CA LEU A 139 11.16 -10.07 -12.41
C LEU A 139 10.12 -11.09 -11.97
N ARG A 140 10.39 -11.79 -10.88
CA ARG A 140 9.54 -12.87 -10.36
C ARG A 140 9.39 -12.70 -8.86
N ARG A 141 8.19 -12.98 -8.36
CA ARG A 141 7.82 -12.84 -6.94
C ARG A 141 8.58 -13.77 -5.98
N ASN A 142 9.23 -14.80 -6.51
CA ASN A 142 10.01 -15.79 -5.77
C ASN A 142 11.52 -15.57 -5.93
N ASP A 143 11.93 -14.36 -6.35
CA ASP A 143 13.32 -13.94 -6.61
C ASP A 143 14.06 -14.74 -7.70
N GLN A 144 13.38 -15.62 -8.43
CA GLN A 144 13.93 -16.35 -9.58
C GLN A 144 13.80 -15.52 -10.86
N HIS A 145 14.45 -14.37 -10.91
CA HIS A 145 14.38 -13.44 -12.04
C HIS A 145 14.94 -14.05 -13.33
N ILE A 146 14.36 -13.65 -14.46
CA ILE A 146 14.81 -13.99 -15.80
C ILE A 146 15.40 -12.73 -16.41
N PHE A 147 16.73 -12.63 -16.40
CA PHE A 147 17.44 -11.50 -17.00
C PHE A 147 17.70 -11.75 -18.48
N ARG A 148 17.57 -10.70 -19.28
CA ARG A 148 18.00 -10.70 -20.68
C ARG A 148 19.52 -10.50 -20.73
N GLU A 149 20.20 -11.21 -21.63
CA GLU A 149 21.64 -11.05 -21.81
C GLU A 149 21.94 -9.82 -22.66
N LYS A 150 21.07 -9.53 -23.64
CA LYS A 150 21.15 -8.38 -24.54
C LYS A 150 19.84 -7.60 -24.53
N ASN A 151 19.92 -6.30 -24.82
CA ASN A 151 18.74 -5.43 -24.87
C ASN A 151 17.75 -5.82 -25.99
N ASP A 152 18.25 -6.45 -27.06
CA ASP A 152 17.46 -6.89 -28.22
C ASP A 152 16.79 -8.26 -28.00
N ASP A 153 17.11 -8.95 -26.89
CA ASP A 153 16.47 -10.22 -26.57
C ASP A 153 14.97 -9.99 -26.30
N PRO A 154 14.09 -10.93 -26.70
CA PRO A 154 12.66 -10.83 -26.44
C PRO A 154 12.38 -10.74 -24.95
N LEU A 155 11.31 -10.04 -24.57
CA LEU A 155 10.88 -9.96 -23.18
C LEU A 155 10.51 -11.36 -22.66
N PRO A 156 10.88 -11.71 -21.41
CA PRO A 156 10.55 -13.01 -20.84
C PRO A 156 9.03 -13.25 -20.79
N PRO A 157 8.53 -14.44 -21.16
CA PRO A 157 7.12 -14.75 -21.03
C PRO A 157 6.70 -14.72 -19.55
N PHE A 158 5.51 -14.20 -19.27
CA PHE A 158 4.96 -14.16 -17.92
C PHE A 158 3.45 -14.39 -17.94
N ILE A 159 2.92 -14.81 -16.78
CA ILE A 159 1.48 -14.89 -16.54
C ILE A 159 1.08 -13.58 -15.87
N PRO A 160 0.22 -12.75 -16.49
CA PRO A 160 -0.24 -11.50 -15.87
C PRO A 160 -0.99 -11.77 -14.56
N GLU A 161 -0.80 -10.87 -13.59
CA GLU A 161 -1.65 -10.80 -12.41
C GLU A 161 -3.05 -10.31 -12.82
N GLY A 162 -4.09 -10.93 -12.26
CA GLY A 162 -5.46 -10.45 -12.43
C GLY A 162 -5.80 -9.33 -11.44
N LEU A 163 -6.71 -8.44 -11.85
CA LEU A 163 -7.27 -7.39 -11.00
C LEU A 163 -8.55 -7.88 -10.29
N PRO A 164 -8.71 -7.66 -8.96
CA PRO A 164 -9.93 -8.02 -8.28
C PRO A 164 -11.10 -7.14 -8.74
N SER A 165 -12.26 -7.75 -8.97
CA SER A 165 -13.40 -7.09 -9.63
C SER A 165 -14.02 -5.94 -8.83
N TRP A 166 -13.90 -5.95 -7.50
CA TRP A 166 -14.51 -4.93 -6.63
C TRP A 166 -13.95 -3.53 -6.89
N THR A 167 -12.67 -3.43 -7.25
CA THR A 167 -11.98 -2.15 -7.49
C THR A 167 -12.67 -1.32 -8.58
N LYS A 168 -13.11 -1.97 -9.66
CA LYS A 168 -13.80 -1.36 -10.81
C LYS A 168 -15.11 -0.66 -10.44
N ASN A 169 -15.76 -1.09 -9.35
CA ASN A 169 -17.06 -0.59 -8.94
C ASN A 169 -16.98 0.51 -7.88
N VAL A 170 -15.77 0.87 -7.43
CA VAL A 170 -15.59 1.92 -6.41
C VAL A 170 -15.74 3.30 -7.04
N ALA A 171 -16.76 4.03 -6.60
CA ALA A 171 -17.11 5.34 -7.11
C ALA A 171 -16.02 6.40 -6.85
N PRO A 172 -16.00 7.49 -7.63
CA PRO A 172 -15.18 8.65 -7.33
C PRO A 172 -15.53 9.26 -5.97
N ILE A 173 -14.54 9.89 -5.33
CA ILE A 173 -14.74 10.53 -4.04
C ILE A 173 -15.67 11.75 -4.19
N ASP A 174 -16.64 11.89 -3.27
CA ASP A 174 -17.46 13.11 -3.19
C ASP A 174 -16.61 14.33 -2.81
N LYS A 175 -16.69 15.38 -3.62
CA LYS A 175 -15.91 16.61 -3.42
C LYS A 175 -16.38 17.42 -2.21
N GLY A 176 -17.65 17.31 -1.84
CA GLY A 176 -18.17 17.91 -0.61
C GLY A 176 -17.57 17.27 0.64
N LEU A 177 -17.40 15.94 0.62
CA LEU A 177 -16.74 15.18 1.67
C LEU A 177 -15.25 15.53 1.75
N LEU A 178 -14.54 15.62 0.61
CA LEU A 178 -13.14 16.05 0.60
C LEU A 178 -12.94 17.41 1.30
N ARG A 179 -13.76 18.40 0.97
CA ARG A 179 -13.70 19.75 1.61
C ARG A 179 -13.83 19.72 3.13
N GLN A 180 -14.52 18.72 3.69
CA GLN A 180 -14.68 18.55 5.13
C GLN A 180 -13.53 17.74 5.74
N SER A 181 -13.04 16.74 5.01
CA SER A 181 -12.14 15.71 5.51
C SER A 181 -10.65 15.99 5.30
N VAL A 182 -10.27 16.98 4.47
CA VAL A 182 -8.85 17.33 4.23
C VAL A 182 -8.56 18.81 4.48
N PRO A 183 -7.29 19.20 4.68
CA PRO A 183 -6.87 20.60 4.70
C PRO A 183 -7.19 21.32 3.38
N PRO A 184 -7.60 22.60 3.38
CA PRO A 184 -7.92 23.33 2.16
C PRO A 184 -6.77 23.43 1.16
N ASP A 185 -5.53 23.44 1.65
CA ASP A 185 -4.29 23.48 0.84
C ASP A 185 -4.02 22.16 0.09
N LYS A 186 -4.75 21.09 0.41
CA LYS A 186 -4.70 19.80 -0.32
C LYS A 186 -5.79 19.66 -1.37
N LEU A 187 -6.48 20.75 -1.72
CA LEU A 187 -7.50 20.75 -2.76
C LEU A 187 -7.11 21.68 -3.91
N ASP A 188 -7.34 21.23 -5.14
CA ASP A 188 -7.23 22.09 -6.30
C ASP A 188 -8.49 22.98 -6.47
N ALA A 189 -8.50 23.82 -7.50
CA ALA A 189 -9.62 24.71 -7.80
C ALA A 189 -10.94 23.96 -8.09
N ASP A 190 -10.84 22.73 -8.59
CA ASP A 190 -11.96 21.87 -8.92
C ASP A 190 -12.46 21.05 -7.71
N GLY A 191 -11.75 21.10 -6.57
CA GLY A 191 -12.04 20.34 -5.36
C GLY A 191 -11.58 18.88 -5.41
N ASN A 192 -10.61 18.55 -6.25
CA ASN A 192 -9.92 17.26 -6.24
C ASN A 192 -8.83 17.24 -5.17
N LEU A 193 -8.56 16.07 -4.61
CA LEU A 193 -7.50 15.86 -3.62
C LEU A 193 -6.13 15.89 -4.30
N VAL A 194 -5.28 16.84 -3.93
CA VAL A 194 -3.88 16.93 -4.40
C VAL A 194 -2.96 16.31 -3.35
N LEU A 195 -2.46 15.11 -3.65
CA LEU A 195 -1.39 14.48 -2.86
C LEU A 195 -0.03 14.93 -3.37
N GLU A 196 0.15 14.94 -4.69
CA GLU A 196 1.37 15.39 -5.35
C GLU A 196 1.03 16.36 -6.50
N GLU A 197 1.65 17.54 -6.51
CA GLU A 197 1.41 18.55 -7.54
C GLU A 197 1.82 18.05 -8.93
N GLY A 198 0.99 18.33 -9.94
CA GLY A 198 1.25 17.90 -11.31
C GLY A 198 1.10 16.39 -11.53
N GLY A 199 0.46 15.67 -10.59
CA GLY A 199 0.16 14.25 -10.68
C GLY A 199 -0.56 13.85 -11.96
N LYS A 200 -0.13 12.74 -12.59
CA LYS A 200 -0.62 12.29 -13.91
C LYS A 200 -1.28 10.91 -13.91
N SER A 201 -1.47 10.27 -12.75
CA SER A 201 -2.09 8.94 -12.73
C SER A 201 -3.57 8.99 -13.14
N ALA A 202 -3.90 8.33 -14.25
CA ALA A 202 -5.28 8.17 -14.70
C ALA A 202 -6.13 7.32 -13.73
N ILE A 203 -5.48 6.36 -13.05
CA ILE A 203 -6.13 5.48 -12.06
C ILE A 203 -6.63 6.30 -10.87
N PHE A 204 -5.83 7.25 -10.38
CA PHE A 204 -6.21 8.12 -9.27
C PHE A 204 -7.12 9.27 -9.72
N ALA A 205 -6.87 9.85 -10.90
CA ALA A 205 -7.66 10.96 -11.44
C ALA A 205 -9.14 10.61 -11.57
N ARG A 206 -9.48 9.37 -11.97
CA ARG A 206 -10.87 8.92 -12.08
C ARG A 206 -11.63 8.91 -10.74
N ARG A 207 -10.92 9.02 -9.61
CA ARG A 207 -11.50 9.11 -8.26
C ARG A 207 -11.29 10.47 -7.60
N ASN A 208 -11.04 11.52 -8.40
CA ASN A 208 -10.80 12.89 -7.95
C ASN A 208 -9.54 13.04 -7.08
N ILE A 209 -8.47 12.29 -7.39
CA ILE A 209 -7.18 12.36 -6.71
C ILE A 209 -6.08 12.67 -7.72
N ILE A 210 -5.25 13.66 -7.41
CA ILE A 210 -4.08 14.10 -8.19
C ILE A 210 -2.83 13.63 -7.46
N THR A 211 -2.11 12.68 -8.06
CA THR A 211 -0.88 12.11 -7.52
C THR A 211 -0.01 11.50 -8.63
N ASN A 212 1.26 11.24 -8.32
CA ASN A 212 2.14 10.41 -9.14
C ASN A 212 2.28 9.02 -8.53
N THR A 213 2.61 8.05 -9.40
CA THR A 213 2.67 6.63 -9.02
C THR A 213 4.02 6.00 -9.26
N GLY A 214 5.05 6.79 -9.58
CA GLY A 214 6.40 6.29 -9.88
C GLY A 214 6.99 5.41 -8.77
N TRP A 215 6.63 5.66 -7.52
CA TRP A 215 7.09 4.89 -6.35
C TRP A 215 6.52 3.46 -6.28
N PHE A 216 5.48 3.12 -7.04
CA PHE A 216 5.02 1.75 -7.22
C PHE A 216 5.89 0.98 -8.23
N TYR A 217 6.63 1.68 -9.10
CA TYR A 217 7.46 1.12 -10.17
C TYR A 217 8.96 1.09 -9.82
N THR A 218 9.33 1.24 -8.55
CA THR A 218 10.72 1.09 -8.12
C THR A 218 11.16 -0.37 -8.23
N LEU A 219 12.43 -0.60 -8.55
CA LEU A 219 13.10 -1.91 -8.55
C LEU A 219 14.18 -1.95 -7.47
#